data_AF-A0A3R8K8K8-F1
#
_entry.id   AF-A0A3R8K8K8-F1
#
_cell.length_a   1.000
_cell.length_b   1.000
_cell.length_c   1.000
_cell.angle_alpha   90.00
_cell.angle_beta   90.00
_cell.angle_gamma   90.00
#
_symmetry.space_group_name_H-M   'P 1'
#
loop_
_entity.id
_entity.type
_entity.pdbx_description
1 polymer ?
#
loop_
_entity_poly.entity_id
_entity_poly.type
_entity_poly.pdbx_seq_one_letter_code
_entity_poly.pdbx_strand_id
1 'polypeptide(L)'
;MKSDNFHSTNHTPPATAMPPHPPPWHGSNVETNNPFCGIFMEPRHCAFETDKLHRWSCNSPAPHHPLDNINPRLQPPHSACAPEYFRQPETPNPKPAMNTTTRYLLSSAAALLLGSSALTAADFIWISTSNAGWGTGTNWQGGSSPSASPSDTTKSIGTPTGFGDVLITGSSTNYLLNFNVDLSTNWQWRPSNSTTPGLTITGTLTKAGSAALTFTNNAAASATDTGRLTLDINQLDAQAGILNLGRTRSDSTQHPVNSLTVGATTLATNATVNVNSPDASFGVVTLSGGTLNIFQALDQSASTTLATGGITVAGLSGSAGTVQTRNGVGSAARAAQGTLTLSAASGSYTYGGTLADGSEGSTLAVVKSGASTQILTGTNTYTGGTVVETGLLATDDTGNFGTGDVHVFAATLTLGNATSIADTATLFFSDTSTINLSFTGTALMIGALTNETSGASAADGLYTAAQLNAFFGGNIFNGDGLLGVGAAIVPEPATVTALLGLIAAALFLARRRQRSAS
;
A
#
# COMPACT_ATOMS: atom_id res chain seq x y z
N MET A 1 -43.27 31.01 -59.94
CA MET A 1 -44.49 31.34 -59.16
C MET A 1 -44.08 31.17 -57.70
N LYS A 2 -43.61 32.21 -56.98
CA LYS A 2 -44.38 33.27 -56.26
C LYS A 2 -45.57 32.65 -55.50
N SER A 3 -45.69 32.78 -54.17
CA SER A 3 -45.69 34.04 -53.42
C SER A 3 -45.34 33.92 -51.92
N ASP A 4 -44.72 35.00 -51.43
CA ASP A 4 -44.44 35.39 -50.03
C ASP A 4 -45.66 35.95 -49.25
N ASN A 5 -45.57 35.98 -47.91
CA ASN A 5 -45.81 37.12 -46.98
C ASN A 5 -46.03 36.61 -45.51
N PHE A 6 -45.13 36.85 -44.54
CA PHE A 6 -44.95 38.02 -43.61
C PHE A 6 -46.13 38.23 -42.61
N HIS A 7 -46.03 38.51 -41.29
CA HIS A 7 -45.05 38.98 -40.27
C HIS A 7 -45.57 38.46 -38.88
N SER A 8 -44.85 38.35 -37.75
CA SER A 8 -44.26 39.40 -36.90
C SER A 8 -43.60 38.80 -35.63
N THR A 9 -42.74 39.60 -35.03
CA THR A 9 -41.71 39.45 -33.97
C THR A 9 -42.17 39.27 -32.52
N ASN A 10 -41.33 38.68 -31.66
CA ASN A 10 -41.15 39.03 -30.23
C ASN A 10 -39.82 38.43 -29.71
N HIS A 11 -38.78 39.22 -29.45
CA HIS A 11 -38.46 39.97 -28.21
C HIS A 11 -37.82 39.12 -27.09
N THR A 12 -36.51 39.28 -26.93
CA THR A 12 -35.69 38.97 -25.74
C THR A 12 -35.85 40.04 -24.66
N PRO A 13 -35.68 39.67 -23.37
CA PRO A 13 -35.05 40.57 -22.39
C PRO A 13 -34.15 39.79 -21.37
N PRO A 14 -33.47 40.41 -20.36
CA PRO A 14 -32.03 40.64 -20.44
C PRO A 14 -31.23 40.19 -19.18
N ALA A 15 -29.91 40.37 -19.27
CA ALA A 15 -28.90 40.17 -18.23
C ALA A 15 -29.10 41.08 -16.99
N THR A 16 -28.79 40.55 -15.81
CA THR A 16 -28.76 41.26 -14.53
C THR A 16 -27.33 41.39 -13.99
N ALA A 17 -27.10 42.53 -13.35
CA ALA A 17 -25.82 43.17 -13.09
C ALA A 17 -25.12 42.76 -11.79
N MET A 18 -23.79 42.94 -11.77
CA MET A 18 -22.93 42.99 -10.57
C MET A 18 -23.24 44.22 -9.68
N PRO A 19 -22.95 44.13 -8.37
CA PRO A 19 -22.60 45.29 -7.53
C PRO A 19 -21.19 45.20 -6.90
N PRO A 20 -20.66 46.31 -6.34
CA PRO A 20 -19.23 46.64 -6.32
C PRO A 20 -18.49 46.39 -4.98
N HIS A 21 -17.15 46.39 -5.05
CA HIS A 21 -16.20 46.44 -3.93
C HIS A 21 -16.30 47.72 -3.06
N PRO A 22 -15.90 47.62 -1.78
CA PRO A 22 -15.13 48.67 -1.10
C PRO A 22 -13.92 48.14 -0.24
N PRO A 23 -13.06 49.02 0.33
CA PRO A 23 -11.58 48.92 0.30
C PRO A 23 -10.91 48.59 1.70
N PRO A 24 -9.57 48.69 1.87
CA PRO A 24 -8.80 47.88 2.83
C PRO A 24 -8.57 48.55 4.20
N TRP A 25 -8.24 47.74 5.21
CA TRP A 25 -7.78 48.20 6.52
C TRP A 25 -6.39 47.64 6.87
N HIS A 26 -5.56 48.56 7.40
CA HIS A 26 -4.21 48.42 7.91
C HIS A 26 -4.22 48.22 9.45
N GLY A 27 -3.18 47.54 9.96
CA GLY A 27 -2.68 47.60 11.36
C GLY A 27 -3.32 46.60 12.33
N SER A 28 -2.64 46.01 13.32
CA SER A 28 -1.30 46.22 13.86
C SER A 28 -0.82 44.98 14.65
N ASN A 29 0.48 44.92 14.89
CA ASN A 29 1.19 44.09 15.86
C ASN A 29 0.59 44.11 17.28
N VAL A 30 0.92 43.09 18.07
CA VAL A 30 1.21 43.00 19.54
C VAL A 30 1.24 41.48 19.84
N GLU A 31 2.41 40.81 19.90
CA GLU A 31 3.32 40.65 21.05
C GLU A 31 2.67 40.32 22.41
N THR A 32 3.41 39.53 23.20
CA THR A 32 3.23 39.11 24.61
C THR A 32 2.64 37.71 24.81
N ASN A 33 3.12 36.86 25.72
CA ASN A 33 4.42 36.73 26.35
C ASN A 33 4.39 35.35 27.05
N ASN A 34 5.45 34.58 26.87
CA ASN A 34 5.85 33.53 27.78
C ASN A 34 6.39 34.18 29.08
N PRO A 35 6.14 33.61 30.26
CA PRO A 35 7.27 33.37 31.16
C PRO A 35 7.06 32.07 32.00
N PHE A 36 8.04 31.33 32.51
CA PHE A 36 9.27 31.66 33.21
C PHE A 36 10.22 30.43 33.25
N CYS A 37 11.52 30.71 33.23
CA CYS A 37 12.62 29.83 33.66
C CYS A 37 12.59 29.53 35.17
N GLY A 38 13.23 28.43 35.62
CA GLY A 38 13.62 28.30 37.04
C GLY A 38 14.08 26.93 37.55
N ILE A 39 15.26 26.47 37.12
CA ILE A 39 16.37 25.87 37.90
C ILE A 39 16.07 25.26 39.32
N PHE A 40 16.41 23.98 39.57
CA PHE A 40 17.43 23.49 40.54
C PHE A 40 17.28 21.98 40.92
N MET A 41 18.38 21.25 40.74
CA MET A 41 19.00 20.17 41.55
C MET A 41 18.22 18.92 42.03
N GLU A 42 18.81 17.76 41.68
CA GLU A 42 18.76 16.48 42.40
C GLU A 42 19.17 16.61 43.89
N PRO A 43 18.83 15.60 44.71
CA PRO A 43 19.92 14.75 45.16
C PRO A 43 19.62 13.23 45.24
N ARG A 44 20.76 12.52 45.23
CA ARG A 44 21.06 11.08 45.27
C ARG A 44 20.50 10.30 46.48
N HIS A 45 20.36 8.97 46.31
CA HIS A 45 20.93 7.83 47.10
C HIS A 45 20.22 6.52 46.69
N CYS A 46 20.88 5.49 46.14
CA CYS A 46 21.72 4.41 46.75
C CYS A 46 20.97 3.37 47.61
N ALA A 47 20.92 2.11 47.13
CA ALA A 47 21.21 0.82 47.83
C ALA A 47 20.52 -0.38 47.08
N PHE A 48 21.29 -1.30 46.44
CA PHE A 48 21.78 -2.61 46.94
C PHE A 48 20.67 -3.71 47.06
N GLU A 49 20.62 -4.68 46.12
CA GLU A 49 21.19 -6.07 46.16
C GLU A 49 20.21 -7.05 46.87
N THR A 50 19.81 -8.22 46.33
CA THR A 50 20.61 -9.44 46.13
C THR A 50 19.88 -10.49 45.27
N ASP A 51 20.63 -11.05 44.30
CA ASP A 51 20.98 -12.47 44.11
C ASP A 51 19.94 -13.61 44.27
N LYS A 52 19.86 -14.50 43.26
CA LYS A 52 19.87 -15.98 43.44
C LYS A 52 19.98 -16.76 42.11
N LEU A 53 21.09 -17.49 42.01
CA LEU A 53 21.42 -18.65 41.18
C LEU A 53 20.27 -19.64 40.90
N HIS A 54 20.32 -20.32 39.73
CA HIS A 54 20.18 -21.79 39.62
C HIS A 54 20.83 -22.33 38.31
N ARG A 55 21.71 -23.33 38.46
CA ARG A 55 22.10 -24.30 37.42
C ARG A 55 21.18 -25.52 37.49
N TRP A 56 20.80 -26.10 36.34
CA TRP A 56 20.78 -27.56 36.02
C TRP A 56 20.14 -27.77 34.63
N SER A 57 20.87 -28.37 33.69
CA SER A 57 20.79 -29.80 33.29
C SER A 57 19.92 -30.01 32.05
N CYS A 58 20.55 -30.21 30.88
CA CYS A 58 19.90 -30.71 29.68
C CYS A 58 19.94 -32.25 29.65
N ASN A 59 18.77 -32.88 29.67
CA ASN A 59 18.57 -34.26 29.23
C ASN A 59 17.66 -34.22 27.99
N SER A 60 18.12 -34.83 26.89
CA SER A 60 17.26 -35.23 25.77
C SER A 60 16.43 -36.46 26.15
N PRO A 61 15.34 -36.73 25.43
CA PRO A 61 15.45 -37.81 24.43
C PRO A 61 14.66 -37.57 23.13
N ALA A 62 15.17 -38.13 22.04
CA ALA A 62 14.46 -38.34 20.79
C ALA A 62 13.62 -39.64 20.84
N PRO A 63 12.65 -39.81 19.92
CA PRO A 63 12.27 -41.13 19.45
C PRO A 63 12.47 -41.34 17.94
N HIS A 64 12.77 -42.61 17.65
CA HIS A 64 13.09 -43.26 16.39
C HIS A 64 11.91 -43.39 15.41
N HIS A 65 12.20 -43.55 14.11
CA HIS A 65 11.95 -44.76 13.29
C HIS A 65 12.45 -44.59 11.82
N PRO A 66 12.62 -45.66 11.01
CA PRO A 66 13.87 -45.97 10.31
C PRO A 66 13.69 -46.15 8.78
N LEU A 67 14.77 -46.18 8.00
CA LEU A 67 14.84 -46.98 6.77
C LEU A 67 16.29 -47.41 6.45
N ASP A 68 16.38 -48.62 5.93
CA ASP A 68 17.53 -49.51 5.73
C ASP A 68 18.49 -49.16 4.58
N ASN A 69 19.73 -49.68 4.71
CA ASN A 69 20.65 -50.27 3.71
C ASN A 69 21.00 -49.46 2.43
N ILE A 70 22.26 -49.31 1.99
CA ILE A 70 23.28 -50.32 1.65
C ILE A 70 24.68 -49.66 1.70
N ASN A 71 25.71 -50.42 2.09
CA ASN A 71 27.13 -50.05 2.24
C ASN A 71 27.99 -50.68 1.10
N PRO A 72 29.34 -50.60 1.12
CA PRO A 72 30.22 -49.63 0.44
C PRO A 72 31.16 -50.27 -0.62
N ARG A 73 32.02 -49.48 -1.32
CA ARG A 73 33.47 -49.79 -1.51
C ARG A 73 34.27 -48.84 -2.45
N LEU A 74 35.53 -48.64 -2.03
CA LEU A 74 36.80 -48.49 -2.80
C LEU A 74 37.40 -47.08 -3.10
N GLN A 75 38.52 -46.83 -2.41
CA GLN A 75 39.71 -45.99 -2.71
C GLN A 75 40.66 -46.74 -3.71
N PRO A 76 41.89 -46.27 -4.09
CA PRO A 76 42.61 -44.96 -4.11
C PRO A 76 43.46 -44.79 -5.44
N PRO A 77 44.74 -44.29 -5.52
CA PRO A 77 45.46 -43.06 -5.05
C PRO A 77 46.23 -42.28 -6.17
N HIS A 78 46.97 -41.19 -5.82
CA HIS A 78 48.39 -40.85 -6.17
C HIS A 78 48.65 -39.30 -6.18
N SER A 79 49.44 -38.74 -5.24
CA SER A 79 50.87 -38.29 -5.34
C SER A 79 51.03 -36.87 -5.95
N ALA A 80 51.85 -35.89 -5.50
CA ALA A 80 53.08 -35.84 -4.70
C ALA A 80 53.48 -34.40 -4.20
N CYS A 81 54.25 -34.34 -3.09
CA CYS A 81 55.46 -33.53 -2.74
C CYS A 81 55.54 -31.96 -2.77
N ALA A 82 55.52 -31.33 -1.57
CA ALA A 82 56.54 -30.53 -0.80
C ALA A 82 57.46 -29.43 -1.46
N PRO A 83 58.18 -28.52 -0.71
CA PRO A 83 58.34 -28.34 0.76
C PRO A 83 58.31 -26.87 1.34
N GLU A 84 58.58 -26.79 2.65
CA GLU A 84 58.50 -25.71 3.67
C GLU A 84 59.58 -24.59 3.65
N TYR A 85 59.29 -23.48 4.36
CA TYR A 85 60.27 -22.72 5.17
C TYR A 85 59.60 -22.14 6.46
N PHE A 86 60.41 -21.91 7.50
CA PHE A 86 60.12 -22.10 8.93
C PHE A 86 60.29 -20.82 9.81
N ARG A 87 59.52 -20.70 10.93
CA ARG A 87 59.70 -19.97 12.25
C ARG A 87 59.67 -18.40 12.33
N GLN A 88 58.71 -17.70 13.01
CA GLN A 88 58.36 -17.43 14.47
C GLN A 88 59.12 -16.23 15.14
N PRO A 89 58.70 -15.56 16.27
CA PRO A 89 57.64 -15.84 17.30
C PRO A 89 56.80 -14.66 17.96
N GLU A 90 55.67 -15.04 18.60
CA GLU A 90 54.96 -14.66 19.87
C GLU A 90 54.85 -13.24 20.56
N THR A 91 53.57 -12.73 20.68
CA THR A 91 52.72 -12.13 21.79
C THR A 91 53.27 -11.22 22.94
N PRO A 92 52.50 -10.34 23.71
CA PRO A 92 51.07 -10.41 24.14
C PRO A 92 50.20 -9.09 24.33
N ASN A 93 48.92 -9.30 24.67
CA ASN A 93 47.72 -8.45 25.00
C ASN A 93 47.91 -7.29 26.05
N PRO A 94 46.95 -6.33 26.36
CA PRO A 94 45.47 -6.48 26.46
C PRO A 94 44.55 -5.26 26.05
N LYS A 95 43.22 -5.50 26.12
CA LYS A 95 42.05 -4.62 25.86
C LYS A 95 41.99 -3.28 26.67
N PRO A 96 41.03 -2.38 26.36
CA PRO A 96 39.75 -2.44 27.08
C PRO A 96 38.50 -2.42 26.18
N ALA A 97 37.42 -3.00 26.70
CA ALA A 97 36.09 -3.04 26.12
C ALA A 97 35.44 -1.65 26.13
N MET A 98 34.66 -1.32 25.09
CA MET A 98 33.64 -0.26 25.21
C MET A 98 32.42 -0.54 24.34
N ASN A 99 31.34 -0.79 25.07
CA ASN A 99 29.93 -0.43 24.87
C ASN A 99 29.16 -0.89 23.61
N THR A 100 28.28 -1.85 23.88
CA THR A 100 27.06 -2.22 23.18
C THR A 100 26.04 -1.07 23.20
N THR A 101 26.17 -0.09 22.31
CA THR A 101 25.05 0.77 21.89
C THR A 101 25.41 1.36 20.53
N THR A 102 24.46 1.39 19.59
CA THR A 102 24.60 1.99 18.25
C THR A 102 25.13 1.06 17.14
N ARG A 103 24.37 0.00 16.83
CA ARG A 103 24.31 -0.61 15.49
C ARG A 103 22.85 -0.82 15.07
N TYR A 104 22.17 0.28 14.78
CA TYR A 104 20.97 0.33 13.95
C TYR A 104 21.02 1.65 13.19
N LEU A 105 21.72 1.65 12.05
CA LEU A 105 21.68 2.69 11.01
C LEU A 105 22.57 2.19 9.87
N LEU A 106 22.14 1.12 9.19
CA LEU A 106 22.65 0.64 7.90
C LEU A 106 21.73 -0.49 7.40
N SER A 107 20.45 -0.17 7.18
CA SER A 107 19.52 -1.05 6.44
C SER A 107 18.48 -0.27 5.61
N SER A 108 18.77 0.98 5.25
CA SER A 108 17.84 1.85 4.51
C SER A 108 18.55 2.71 3.45
N ALA A 109 19.62 2.19 2.84
CA ALA A 109 20.34 2.88 1.77
C ALA A 109 20.97 1.89 0.77
N ALA A 110 20.27 0.81 0.43
CA ALA A 110 20.64 -0.10 -0.65
C ALA A 110 19.54 -0.14 -1.72
N ALA A 111 19.19 1.03 -2.26
CA ALA A 111 18.35 1.16 -3.46
C ALA A 111 18.68 2.43 -4.28
N LEU A 112 19.87 3.00 -4.11
CA LEU A 112 20.30 4.14 -4.90
C LEU A 112 21.69 3.85 -5.50
N LEU A 113 21.75 3.91 -6.83
CA LEU A 113 22.86 3.60 -7.74
C LEU A 113 23.04 2.12 -8.11
N LEU A 114 22.41 1.76 -9.24
CA LEU A 114 22.90 1.00 -10.40
C LEU A 114 21.64 0.60 -11.21
N GLY A 115 21.31 1.12 -12.39
CA GLY A 115 21.95 2.13 -13.21
C GLY A 115 21.02 2.54 -14.35
N SER A 116 21.28 3.69 -14.95
CA SER A 116 21.22 3.78 -16.41
C SER A 116 22.11 2.65 -16.92
N SER A 117 21.53 1.50 -17.24
CA SER A 117 22.27 0.42 -17.86
C SER A 117 22.91 1.00 -19.11
N ALA A 118 24.24 0.98 -19.14
CA ALA A 118 24.98 1.27 -20.36
C ALA A 118 24.41 0.37 -21.46
N LEU A 119 23.97 1.01 -22.54
CA LEU A 119 23.40 0.41 -23.75
C LEU A 119 24.35 -0.65 -24.32
N THR A 120 24.12 -1.94 -24.05
CA THR A 120 24.75 -3.03 -24.82
C THR A 120 23.83 -4.26 -24.96
N ALA A 121 22.77 -4.07 -25.73
CA ALA A 121 22.22 -4.96 -26.76
C ALA A 121 21.49 -3.99 -27.70
N ALA A 122 21.35 -4.27 -29.00
CA ALA A 122 20.66 -3.33 -29.89
C ALA A 122 19.23 -3.07 -29.40
N ASP A 123 19.01 -1.94 -28.72
CA ASP A 123 17.67 -1.53 -28.30
C ASP A 123 16.83 -1.33 -29.56
N PHE A 124 15.68 -2.01 -29.61
CA PHE A 124 14.73 -1.78 -30.66
C PHE A 124 14.04 -0.45 -30.41
N ILE A 125 14.28 0.49 -31.30
CA ILE A 125 13.69 1.82 -31.26
C ILE A 125 12.57 1.88 -32.29
N TRP A 126 11.36 2.17 -31.82
CA TRP A 126 10.21 2.39 -32.70
C TRP A 126 10.35 3.76 -33.38
N ILE A 127 10.22 3.77 -34.71
CA ILE A 127 10.43 4.97 -35.54
C ILE A 127 9.17 5.40 -36.30
N SER A 128 8.10 4.60 -36.27
CA SER A 128 6.87 4.93 -37.00
C SER A 128 6.10 6.08 -36.34
N THR A 129 5.74 7.09 -37.12
CA THR A 129 4.89 8.21 -36.68
C THR A 129 3.39 7.95 -36.89
N SER A 130 3.04 6.86 -37.57
CA SER A 130 1.66 6.38 -37.76
C SER A 130 1.45 5.04 -37.06
N ASN A 131 0.20 4.71 -36.74
CA ASN A 131 -0.15 3.41 -36.18
C ASN A 131 0.31 2.28 -37.11
N ALA A 132 1.12 1.35 -36.62
CA ALA A 132 1.72 0.34 -37.47
C ALA A 132 1.96 -0.99 -36.74
N GLY A 133 2.13 -2.06 -37.51
CA GLY A 133 2.29 -3.42 -37.01
C GLY A 133 3.64 -3.65 -36.32
N TRP A 134 3.62 -4.32 -35.17
CA TRP A 134 4.79 -4.78 -34.41
C TRP A 134 5.76 -5.57 -35.28
N GLY A 135 5.25 -6.57 -36.02
CA GLY A 135 6.06 -7.49 -36.82
C GLY A 135 6.62 -6.88 -38.11
N THR A 136 6.32 -5.62 -38.41
CA THR A 136 6.81 -4.95 -39.63
C THR A 136 8.15 -4.28 -39.33
N GLY A 137 9.24 -4.91 -39.75
CA GLY A 137 10.61 -4.48 -39.43
C GLY A 137 10.95 -3.04 -39.81
N THR A 138 10.34 -2.49 -40.86
CA THR A 138 10.57 -1.09 -41.27
C THR A 138 10.07 -0.05 -40.26
N ASN A 139 9.25 -0.44 -39.29
CA ASN A 139 8.78 0.43 -38.21
C ASN A 139 9.79 0.51 -37.04
N TRP A 140 10.86 -0.28 -37.12
CA TRP A 140 11.94 -0.35 -36.13
C TRP A 140 13.24 0.17 -36.73
N GLN A 141 14.02 0.88 -35.93
CA GLN A 141 15.38 1.24 -36.30
C GLN A 141 16.19 -0.03 -36.60
N GLY A 142 16.86 -0.08 -37.75
CA GLY A 142 17.59 -1.27 -38.22
C GLY A 142 16.75 -2.26 -39.04
N GLY A 143 15.46 -1.98 -39.28
CA GLY A 143 14.65 -2.69 -40.29
C GLY A 143 14.18 -4.09 -39.88
N SER A 144 14.32 -4.48 -38.61
CA SER A 144 13.90 -5.77 -38.08
C SER A 144 13.05 -5.57 -36.82
N SER A 145 11.95 -6.30 -36.69
CA SER A 145 11.15 -6.29 -35.46
C SER A 145 11.76 -7.20 -34.39
N PRO A 146 11.51 -6.94 -33.10
CA PRO A 146 11.79 -7.92 -32.06
C PRO A 146 11.02 -9.23 -32.34
N SER A 147 11.67 -10.38 -32.15
CA SER A 147 11.07 -11.68 -32.49
C SER A 147 10.06 -12.16 -31.42
N ALA A 148 9.20 -13.12 -31.78
CA ALA A 148 8.13 -13.65 -30.92
C ALA A 148 8.47 -15.03 -30.31
N SER A 149 9.73 -15.27 -29.91
CA SER A 149 10.17 -16.57 -29.37
C SER A 149 10.45 -16.53 -27.87
N PRO A 150 10.01 -17.52 -27.08
CA PRO A 150 10.36 -17.65 -25.64
C PRO A 150 11.87 -17.72 -25.37
N SER A 151 12.66 -18.14 -26.37
CA SER A 151 14.12 -18.21 -26.28
C SER A 151 14.82 -16.87 -26.52
N ASP A 152 14.09 -15.83 -26.93
CA ASP A 152 14.67 -14.53 -27.27
C ASP A 152 14.73 -13.60 -26.06
N THR A 153 15.62 -13.93 -25.12
CA THR A 153 15.84 -13.19 -23.87
C THR A 153 16.86 -12.07 -24.02
N THR A 154 17.12 -11.58 -25.24
CA THR A 154 18.15 -10.56 -25.49
C THR A 154 17.60 -9.23 -26.00
N LYS A 155 16.30 -9.15 -26.32
CA LYS A 155 15.73 -7.98 -26.96
C LYS A 155 15.22 -6.98 -25.93
N SER A 156 15.71 -5.74 -26.03
CA SER A 156 15.22 -4.62 -25.24
C SER A 156 14.49 -3.63 -26.14
N ILE A 157 13.36 -3.10 -25.67
CA ILE A 157 12.73 -1.92 -26.30
C ILE A 157 13.29 -0.68 -25.63
N GLY A 158 13.74 0.28 -26.44
CA GLY A 158 14.20 1.59 -25.98
C GLY A 158 13.17 2.69 -26.24
N THR A 159 13.50 3.91 -25.79
CA THR A 159 12.68 5.10 -26.02
C THR A 159 12.40 5.32 -27.51
N PRO A 160 11.14 5.38 -27.95
CA PRO A 160 10.80 5.54 -29.36
C PRO A 160 11.14 6.94 -29.87
N THR A 161 11.35 7.06 -31.18
CA THR A 161 11.49 8.36 -31.86
C THR A 161 10.29 8.70 -32.73
N GLY A 162 9.50 7.68 -33.12
CA GLY A 162 8.15 7.85 -33.67
C GLY A 162 7.09 7.49 -32.63
N PHE A 163 5.96 8.19 -32.62
CA PHE A 163 4.91 8.00 -31.58
C PHE A 163 3.58 7.45 -32.14
N GLY A 164 3.62 6.74 -33.27
CA GLY A 164 2.46 5.98 -33.73
C GLY A 164 2.17 4.78 -32.83
N ASP A 165 0.90 4.39 -32.70
CA ASP A 165 0.52 3.20 -31.93
C ASP A 165 1.26 1.96 -32.42
N VAL A 166 1.69 1.13 -31.49
CA VAL A 166 2.18 -0.22 -31.78
C VAL A 166 1.00 -1.18 -31.80
N LEU A 167 0.72 -1.75 -32.98
CA LEU A 167 -0.28 -2.79 -33.18
C LEU A 167 0.40 -4.16 -33.03
N ILE A 168 0.18 -4.83 -31.91
CA ILE A 168 0.68 -6.20 -31.69
C ILE A 168 -0.19 -7.15 -32.54
N THR A 169 0.38 -7.62 -33.64
CA THR A 169 -0.30 -8.47 -34.62
C THR A 169 -0.13 -9.95 -34.30
N GLY A 170 -1.12 -10.76 -34.69
CA GLY A 170 -1.12 -12.21 -34.47
C GLY A 170 -1.63 -12.62 -33.09
N SER A 171 -1.72 -13.93 -32.85
CA SER A 171 -2.29 -14.49 -31.61
C SER A 171 -1.24 -15.18 -30.72
N SER A 172 0.04 -15.10 -31.07
CA SER A 172 1.14 -15.65 -30.27
C SER A 172 1.61 -14.68 -29.19
N THR A 173 2.28 -15.22 -28.16
CA THR A 173 2.99 -14.42 -27.17
C THR A 173 4.30 -13.89 -27.75
N ASN A 174 4.55 -12.59 -27.55
CA ASN A 174 5.80 -11.93 -27.89
C ASN A 174 6.65 -11.82 -26.63
N TYR A 175 7.97 -11.97 -26.78
CA TYR A 175 8.89 -12.00 -25.65
C TYR A 175 9.90 -10.88 -25.77
N LEU A 176 10.16 -10.22 -24.65
CA LEU A 176 11.17 -9.19 -24.49
C LEU A 176 12.01 -9.51 -23.26
N LEU A 177 13.28 -9.11 -23.29
CA LEU A 177 14.08 -8.99 -22.09
C LEU A 177 13.63 -7.76 -21.32
N ASN A 178 13.82 -6.58 -21.89
CA ASN A 178 13.49 -5.32 -21.20
C ASN A 178 12.60 -4.42 -22.05
N PHE A 179 11.91 -3.53 -21.37
CA PHE A 179 11.15 -2.44 -21.97
C PHE A 179 11.50 -1.17 -21.21
N ASN A 180 12.46 -0.39 -21.71
CA ASN A 180 13.03 0.74 -21.00
C ASN A 180 12.75 2.02 -21.78
N VAL A 181 11.80 2.82 -21.31
CA VAL A 181 11.39 4.04 -22.00
C VAL A 181 11.41 5.25 -21.08
N ASP A 182 11.89 6.36 -21.64
CA ASP A 182 11.80 7.70 -21.09
C ASP A 182 10.95 8.55 -22.04
N LEU A 183 9.67 8.72 -21.71
CA LEU A 183 8.68 9.29 -22.63
C LEU A 183 8.41 10.76 -22.33
N SER A 184 8.57 11.60 -23.36
CA SER A 184 8.09 12.99 -23.40
C SER A 184 6.79 13.16 -24.18
N THR A 185 6.37 12.14 -24.93
CA THR A 185 5.11 12.07 -25.68
C THR A 185 4.38 10.77 -25.37
N ASN A 186 3.05 10.81 -25.34
CA ASN A 186 2.24 9.63 -25.03
C ASN A 186 2.49 8.52 -26.06
N TRP A 187 2.63 7.29 -25.60
CA TRP A 187 2.85 6.13 -26.46
C TRP A 187 1.95 4.96 -26.07
N GLN A 188 1.44 4.27 -27.08
CA GLN A 188 0.35 3.32 -26.93
C GLN A 188 0.63 2.01 -27.64
N TRP A 189 0.29 0.93 -26.93
CA TRP A 189 0.43 -0.44 -27.35
C TRP A 189 -0.91 -1.14 -27.23
N ARG A 190 -1.34 -1.78 -28.31
CA ARG A 190 -2.62 -2.48 -28.37
C ARG A 190 -2.55 -3.63 -29.38
N PRO A 191 -3.37 -4.67 -29.23
CA PRO A 191 -3.46 -5.73 -30.22
C PRO A 191 -4.10 -5.22 -31.51
N SER A 192 -3.95 -5.96 -32.61
CA SER A 192 -4.80 -5.75 -33.80
C SER A 192 -6.24 -6.22 -33.56
N ASN A 193 -7.17 -5.81 -34.43
CA ASN A 193 -8.58 -6.23 -34.35
C ASN A 193 -8.68 -7.76 -34.35
N SER A 194 -9.54 -8.32 -33.51
CA SER A 194 -9.80 -9.77 -33.43
C SER A 194 -8.59 -10.66 -33.11
N THR A 195 -7.54 -10.10 -32.50
CA THR A 195 -6.34 -10.86 -32.07
C THR A 195 -6.18 -10.87 -30.57
N THR A 196 -5.60 -11.94 -30.02
CA THR A 196 -5.39 -12.10 -28.58
C THR A 196 -3.91 -12.34 -28.21
N PRO A 197 -2.97 -11.46 -28.62
CA PRO A 197 -1.56 -11.67 -28.36
C PRO A 197 -1.20 -11.54 -26.87
N GLY A 198 -0.11 -12.22 -26.51
CA GLY A 198 0.60 -11.98 -25.26
C GLY A 198 1.81 -11.06 -25.46
N LEU A 199 2.19 -10.33 -24.41
CA LEU A 199 3.48 -9.69 -24.29
C LEU A 199 4.10 -10.07 -22.95
N THR A 200 5.21 -10.81 -23.00
CA THR A 200 5.98 -11.23 -21.84
C THR A 200 7.29 -10.46 -21.77
N ILE A 201 7.50 -9.73 -20.69
CA ILE A 201 8.75 -9.01 -20.38
C ILE A 201 9.45 -9.79 -19.29
N THR A 202 10.47 -10.55 -19.66
CA THR A 202 11.19 -11.48 -18.77
C THR A 202 12.17 -10.78 -17.82
N GLY A 203 12.59 -9.57 -18.16
CA GLY A 203 13.38 -8.65 -17.32
C GLY A 203 12.50 -7.53 -16.79
N THR A 204 12.89 -6.28 -17.05
CA THR A 204 12.25 -5.10 -16.44
C THR A 204 11.49 -4.27 -17.46
N LEU A 205 10.27 -3.88 -17.11
CA LEU A 205 9.60 -2.72 -17.71
C LEU A 205 9.96 -1.48 -16.88
N THR A 206 10.77 -0.60 -17.45
CA THR A 206 11.13 0.69 -16.87
C THR A 206 10.35 1.80 -17.57
N LYS A 207 9.55 2.55 -16.80
CA LYS A 207 8.82 3.72 -17.28
C LYS A 207 9.33 5.00 -16.59
N ALA A 208 10.01 5.83 -17.36
CA ALA A 208 10.45 7.17 -17.00
C ALA A 208 9.83 8.24 -17.92
N GLY A 209 10.15 9.51 -17.66
CA GLY A 209 9.62 10.65 -18.42
C GLY A 209 8.19 11.04 -18.03
N SER A 210 7.79 12.24 -18.43
CA SER A 210 6.53 12.87 -18.01
C SER A 210 5.28 12.33 -18.72
N ALA A 211 5.43 11.74 -19.91
CA ALA A 211 4.29 11.31 -20.71
C ALA A 211 3.80 9.91 -20.34
N ALA A 212 2.63 9.53 -20.86
CA ALA A 212 1.99 8.26 -20.58
C ALA A 212 2.50 7.12 -21.49
N LEU A 213 2.80 5.96 -20.90
CA LEU A 213 2.86 4.68 -21.60
C LEU A 213 1.54 3.94 -21.36
N THR A 214 0.89 3.45 -22.41
CA THR A 214 -0.39 2.75 -22.26
C THR A 214 -0.41 1.43 -23.00
N PHE A 215 -0.63 0.34 -22.26
CA PHE A 215 -1.05 -0.94 -22.80
C PHE A 215 -2.56 -1.08 -22.67
N THR A 216 -3.23 -1.63 -23.67
CA THR A 216 -4.68 -1.76 -23.63
C THR A 216 -5.17 -2.87 -24.54
N ASN A 217 -6.39 -3.37 -24.29
CA ASN A 217 -7.14 -4.07 -25.32
C ASN A 217 -7.45 -3.13 -26.49
N ASN A 218 -7.58 -3.74 -27.66
CA ASN A 218 -8.01 -2.99 -28.82
C ASN A 218 -9.52 -2.95 -28.84
N ALA A 219 -10.05 -1.75 -28.70
CA ALA A 219 -11.43 -1.45 -28.98
C ALA A 219 -11.49 -0.11 -29.70
N ALA A 220 -11.89 -0.13 -30.98
CA ALA A 220 -12.43 1.01 -31.68
C ALA A 220 -13.92 1.16 -31.36
N ALA A 221 -14.47 2.27 -31.83
CA ALA A 221 -15.85 2.72 -31.75
C ALA A 221 -16.95 1.75 -32.31
N SER A 222 -16.68 0.44 -32.46
CA SER A 222 -17.57 -0.58 -33.04
C SER A 222 -17.50 -1.91 -32.27
N ALA A 223 -18.64 -2.61 -32.18
CA ALA A 223 -18.80 -3.90 -31.50
C ALA A 223 -17.98 -5.07 -32.09
N THR A 224 -17.35 -4.89 -33.26
CA THR A 224 -16.51 -5.90 -33.92
C THR A 224 -15.04 -5.86 -33.51
N ASP A 225 -14.64 -4.86 -32.73
CA ASP A 225 -13.26 -4.65 -32.32
C ASP A 225 -12.97 -5.37 -30.99
N THR A 226 -12.42 -6.59 -31.10
CA THR A 226 -12.33 -7.56 -29.99
C THR A 226 -10.90 -7.89 -29.58
N GLY A 227 -9.90 -7.12 -30.00
CA GLY A 227 -8.51 -7.47 -29.68
C GLY A 227 -8.25 -7.48 -28.17
N ARG A 228 -7.60 -8.53 -27.65
CA ARG A 228 -7.30 -8.73 -26.23
C ARG A 228 -5.79 -8.84 -26.00
N LEU A 229 -5.26 -8.19 -24.98
CA LEU A 229 -3.83 -8.21 -24.67
C LEU A 229 -3.61 -8.83 -23.30
N THR A 230 -2.81 -9.89 -23.27
CA THR A 230 -2.30 -10.47 -22.02
C THR A 230 -0.91 -9.91 -21.74
N LEU A 231 -0.68 -9.45 -20.51
CA LEU A 231 0.61 -8.92 -20.07
C LEU A 231 1.19 -9.78 -18.96
N ASP A 232 2.46 -10.15 -19.12
CA ASP A 232 3.27 -10.80 -18.10
C ASP A 232 4.59 -10.05 -17.96
N ILE A 233 4.83 -9.46 -16.80
CA ILE A 233 5.96 -8.56 -16.56
C ILE A 233 6.72 -9.10 -15.36
N ASN A 234 7.98 -9.50 -15.52
CA ASN A 234 8.75 -10.00 -14.39
C ASN A 234 9.01 -8.89 -13.36
N GLN A 235 9.51 -7.73 -13.80
CA GLN A 235 9.76 -6.58 -12.93
C GLN A 235 9.18 -5.30 -13.53
N LEU A 236 8.51 -4.50 -12.72
CA LEU A 236 7.99 -3.19 -13.08
C LEU A 236 8.70 -2.10 -12.27
N ASP A 237 9.37 -1.18 -12.95
CA ASP A 237 9.97 0.02 -12.36
C ASP A 237 9.34 1.28 -12.95
N ALA A 238 8.45 1.90 -12.17
CA ALA A 238 7.79 3.15 -12.56
C ALA A 238 8.51 4.32 -11.87
N GLN A 239 9.35 5.02 -12.63
CA GLN A 239 10.20 6.10 -12.15
C GLN A 239 9.52 7.47 -12.27
N ALA A 240 8.71 7.69 -13.30
CA ALA A 240 7.98 8.95 -13.51
C ALA A 240 6.81 8.82 -14.50
N GLY A 241 5.91 9.80 -14.44
CA GLY A 241 4.79 9.93 -15.37
C GLY A 241 3.75 8.83 -15.15
N ILE A 242 3.01 8.49 -16.21
CA ILE A 242 1.86 7.60 -16.11
C ILE A 242 2.14 6.28 -16.85
N LEU A 243 1.91 5.16 -16.17
CA LEU A 243 1.80 3.84 -16.79
C LEU A 243 0.35 3.36 -16.68
N ASN A 244 -0.27 3.11 -17.82
CA ASN A 244 -1.63 2.60 -17.92
C ASN A 244 -1.58 1.13 -18.36
N LEU A 245 -2.03 0.22 -17.49
CA LEU A 245 -2.16 -1.22 -17.74
C LEU A 245 -3.65 -1.53 -17.93
N GLY A 246 -4.10 -1.30 -19.16
CA GLY A 246 -5.50 -1.05 -19.49
C GLY A 246 -5.80 0.44 -19.48
N ARG A 247 -6.91 0.83 -20.08
CA ARG A 247 -7.44 2.20 -20.01
C ARG A 247 -8.94 2.18 -19.94
N THR A 248 -9.49 3.33 -19.63
CA THR A 248 -10.87 3.63 -20.00
C THR A 248 -10.89 4.95 -20.75
N ARG A 249 -11.67 5.00 -21.82
CA ARG A 249 -11.77 6.18 -22.67
C ARG A 249 -12.68 7.24 -22.07
N SER A 250 -12.54 8.47 -22.56
CA SER A 250 -13.43 9.60 -22.26
C SER A 250 -14.87 9.38 -22.72
N ASP A 251 -15.08 8.47 -23.68
CA ASP A 251 -16.40 8.02 -24.14
C ASP A 251 -16.97 6.91 -23.28
N SER A 252 -16.41 6.66 -22.09
CA SER A 252 -16.97 5.73 -21.12
C SER A 252 -16.77 4.24 -21.51
N THR A 253 -16.01 3.95 -22.59
CA THR A 253 -15.70 2.57 -22.98
C THR A 253 -14.46 2.04 -22.25
N GLN A 254 -14.64 0.96 -21.49
CA GLN A 254 -13.54 0.27 -20.79
C GLN A 254 -12.73 -0.58 -21.77
N HIS A 255 -11.41 -0.44 -21.70
CA HIS A 255 -10.46 -1.23 -22.47
C HIS A 255 -9.41 -1.79 -21.51
N PRO A 256 -9.83 -2.71 -20.63
CA PRO A 256 -8.91 -3.37 -19.71
C PRO A 256 -7.82 -4.10 -20.50
N VAL A 257 -6.74 -4.52 -19.86
CA VAL A 257 -5.94 -5.64 -20.40
C VAL A 257 -6.61 -6.95 -19.99
N ASN A 258 -6.52 -7.97 -20.85
CA ASN A 258 -7.20 -9.24 -20.66
C ASN A 258 -6.80 -9.95 -19.37
N SER A 259 -5.50 -9.98 -19.09
CA SER A 259 -4.93 -10.40 -17.83
C SER A 259 -3.60 -9.67 -17.60
N LEU A 260 -3.23 -9.55 -16.33
CA LEU A 260 -2.01 -8.85 -15.92
C LEU A 260 -1.34 -9.60 -14.78
N THR A 261 -0.11 -10.03 -15.01
CA THR A 261 0.78 -10.55 -13.97
C THR A 261 2.04 -9.69 -13.91
N VAL A 262 2.44 -9.30 -12.70
CA VAL A 262 3.68 -8.56 -12.47
C VAL A 262 4.47 -9.20 -11.32
N GLY A 263 5.71 -9.63 -11.54
CA GLY A 263 6.50 -10.36 -10.53
C GLY A 263 6.97 -9.52 -9.34
N ALA A 264 7.40 -8.28 -9.55
CA ALA A 264 7.51 -7.28 -8.50
C ALA A 264 7.45 -5.86 -9.08
N THR A 265 7.14 -4.90 -8.23
CA THR A 265 6.86 -3.53 -8.64
C THR A 265 7.58 -2.52 -7.74
N THR A 266 8.18 -1.50 -8.34
CA THR A 266 8.72 -0.32 -7.65
C THR A 266 8.10 0.95 -8.21
N LEU A 267 7.62 1.83 -7.33
CA LEU A 267 7.04 3.14 -7.69
C LEU A 267 7.83 4.27 -7.03
N ALA A 268 8.33 5.20 -7.84
CA ALA A 268 8.93 6.44 -7.39
C ALA A 268 7.90 7.56 -7.18
N THR A 269 8.32 8.67 -6.56
CA THR A 269 7.46 9.77 -6.11
C THR A 269 6.55 10.37 -7.18
N ASN A 270 7.03 10.49 -8.42
CA ASN A 270 6.30 11.14 -9.53
C ASN A 270 5.67 10.13 -10.50
N ALA A 271 5.58 8.86 -10.09
CA ALA A 271 5.01 7.80 -10.92
C ALA A 271 3.55 7.53 -10.55
N THR A 272 2.72 7.31 -11.55
CA THR A 272 1.36 6.80 -11.40
C THR A 272 1.22 5.52 -12.21
N VAL A 273 0.87 4.42 -11.53
CA VAL A 273 0.48 3.18 -12.19
C VAL A 273 -1.03 3.03 -12.08
N ASN A 274 -1.66 2.77 -13.22
CA ASN A 274 -3.09 2.65 -13.38
C ASN A 274 -3.42 1.23 -13.82
N VAL A 275 -4.16 0.50 -13.00
CA VAL A 275 -4.54 -0.89 -13.29
C VAL A 275 -6.01 -0.95 -13.71
N ASN A 276 -6.23 -1.52 -14.89
CA ASN A 276 -7.54 -1.90 -15.37
C ASN A 276 -7.44 -3.29 -16.02
N SER A 277 -7.69 -4.32 -15.21
CA SER A 277 -7.72 -5.72 -15.62
C SER A 277 -8.68 -6.48 -14.70
N PRO A 278 -9.42 -7.49 -15.21
CA PRO A 278 -10.31 -8.27 -14.36
C PRO A 278 -9.54 -9.09 -13.30
N ASP A 279 -8.36 -9.60 -13.66
CA ASP A 279 -7.56 -10.51 -12.84
C ASP A 279 -6.10 -10.03 -12.79
N ALA A 280 -5.85 -8.94 -12.06
CA ALA A 280 -4.51 -8.40 -11.88
C ALA A 280 -3.81 -8.96 -10.65
N SER A 281 -2.62 -9.55 -10.86
CA SER A 281 -1.76 -10.07 -9.80
C SER A 281 -0.39 -9.41 -9.84
N PHE A 282 0.08 -9.00 -8.68
CA PHE A 282 1.41 -8.45 -8.45
C PHE A 282 2.13 -9.28 -7.39
N GLY A 283 3.45 -9.39 -7.50
CA GLY A 283 4.26 -9.78 -6.35
C GLY A 283 4.34 -8.65 -5.33
N VAL A 284 5.54 -8.38 -4.81
CA VAL A 284 5.72 -7.31 -3.83
C VAL A 284 5.66 -5.96 -4.56
N VAL A 285 4.86 -5.03 -4.03
CA VAL A 285 4.83 -3.65 -4.50
C VAL A 285 5.54 -2.77 -3.49
N THR A 286 6.63 -2.13 -3.92
CA THR A 286 7.41 -1.20 -3.10
C THR A 286 7.20 0.23 -3.56
N LEU A 287 6.61 1.07 -2.71
CA LEU A 287 6.37 2.48 -3.01
C LEU A 287 7.33 3.36 -2.21
N SER A 288 8.15 4.13 -2.93
CA SER A 288 8.92 5.24 -2.34
C SER A 288 8.16 6.57 -2.42
N GLY A 289 6.91 6.52 -2.92
CA GLY A 289 6.05 7.65 -3.24
C GLY A 289 5.08 7.25 -4.36
N GLY A 290 4.56 8.23 -5.10
CA GLY A 290 3.73 7.97 -6.28
C GLY A 290 2.37 7.39 -5.94
N THR A 291 1.69 6.89 -6.96
CA THR A 291 0.30 6.41 -6.83
C THR A 291 0.10 5.10 -7.59
N LEU A 292 -0.39 4.09 -6.88
CA LEU A 292 -0.95 2.87 -7.47
C LEU A 292 -2.47 2.94 -7.42
N ASN A 293 -3.10 3.10 -8.59
CA ASN A 293 -4.54 2.99 -8.72
C ASN A 293 -4.89 1.53 -9.04
N ILE A 294 -5.42 0.81 -8.06
CA ILE A 294 -5.67 -0.64 -8.15
C ILE A 294 -6.84 -1.00 -9.07
N PHE A 295 -7.73 -0.03 -9.27
CA PHE A 295 -8.91 -0.21 -10.10
C PHE A 295 -9.30 1.14 -10.69
N GLN A 296 -9.77 1.10 -11.93
CA GLN A 296 -10.25 2.26 -12.67
C GLN A 296 -11.67 2.03 -13.15
N ALA A 297 -12.65 2.53 -12.40
CA ALA A 297 -14.00 2.65 -12.90
C ALA A 297 -14.12 3.96 -13.67
N LEU A 298 -14.32 3.93 -14.97
CA LEU A 298 -14.71 5.10 -15.75
C LEU A 298 -16.09 4.82 -16.33
N ASP A 299 -16.86 5.90 -16.50
CA ASP A 299 -18.30 5.99 -16.72
C ASP A 299 -18.82 4.97 -17.75
N GLN A 300 -20.11 4.65 -17.70
CA GLN A 300 -20.94 4.41 -18.88
C GLN A 300 -22.08 5.39 -18.66
N SER A 301 -22.17 6.46 -19.44
CA SER A 301 -23.17 7.50 -19.19
C SER A 301 -24.56 6.83 -19.13
N ALA A 302 -25.12 6.75 -17.92
CA ALA A 302 -26.37 6.05 -17.49
C ALA A 302 -26.25 4.76 -16.64
N SER A 303 -25.07 4.23 -16.29
CA SER A 303 -24.97 3.03 -15.45
C SER A 303 -24.97 3.37 -13.95
N THR A 304 -26.08 3.06 -13.27
CA THR A 304 -26.24 3.18 -11.80
C THR A 304 -25.66 2.00 -11.02
N THR A 305 -25.16 0.97 -11.71
CA THR A 305 -24.58 -0.22 -11.07
C THR A 305 -23.27 0.17 -10.38
N LEU A 306 -22.91 -0.47 -9.27
CA LEU A 306 -21.59 -0.34 -8.66
C LEU A 306 -20.52 -0.95 -9.59
N ALA A 307 -19.38 -0.29 -9.76
CA ALA A 307 -18.24 -0.89 -10.45
C ALA A 307 -17.35 -1.58 -9.41
N THR A 308 -17.17 -2.89 -9.53
CA THR A 308 -16.32 -3.67 -8.63
C THR A 308 -15.08 -4.18 -9.36
N GLY A 309 -13.93 -4.13 -8.71
CA GLY A 309 -12.67 -4.66 -9.22
C GLY A 309 -11.60 -4.69 -8.13
N GLY A 310 -10.33 -4.81 -8.50
CA GLY A 310 -9.26 -4.86 -7.52
C GLY A 310 -8.00 -5.52 -8.05
N ILE A 311 -7.04 -5.70 -7.16
CA ILE A 311 -5.79 -6.43 -7.45
C ILE A 311 -5.47 -7.36 -6.29
N THR A 312 -4.71 -8.41 -6.60
CA THR A 312 -3.99 -9.19 -5.61
C THR A 312 -2.52 -8.80 -5.64
N VAL A 313 -1.90 -8.56 -4.49
CA VAL A 313 -0.46 -8.32 -4.34
C VAL A 313 0.12 -9.29 -3.31
N ALA A 314 1.38 -9.68 -3.45
CA ALA A 314 2.04 -10.48 -2.42
C ALA A 314 2.13 -9.68 -1.09
N GLY A 315 2.55 -8.42 -1.17
CA GLY A 315 2.61 -7.52 -0.02
C GLY A 315 2.96 -6.10 -0.45
N LEU A 316 2.70 -5.15 0.44
CA LEU A 316 3.07 -3.75 0.26
C LEU A 316 4.30 -3.41 1.10
N SER A 317 5.26 -2.75 0.48
CA SER A 317 6.48 -2.29 1.13
C SER A 317 6.78 -0.84 0.79
N GLY A 318 7.63 -0.20 1.59
CA GLY A 318 8.11 1.16 1.35
C GLY A 318 7.51 2.17 2.32
N SER A 319 8.05 3.39 2.30
CA SER A 319 7.83 4.38 3.35
C SER A 319 6.83 5.49 2.99
N ALA A 320 6.32 5.51 1.76
CA ALA A 320 5.46 6.59 1.26
C ALA A 320 4.64 6.12 0.05
N GLY A 321 3.85 7.04 -0.51
CA GLY A 321 3.01 6.80 -1.68
C GLY A 321 1.56 6.53 -1.32
N THR A 322 0.74 6.36 -2.35
CA THR A 322 -0.70 6.12 -2.20
C THR A 322 -1.11 4.90 -2.98
N VAL A 323 -1.81 3.98 -2.33
CA VAL A 323 -2.56 2.91 -3.00
C VAL A 323 -4.04 3.24 -2.85
N GLN A 324 -4.77 3.32 -3.97
CA GLN A 324 -6.15 3.78 -3.94
C GLN A 324 -7.01 3.16 -5.03
N THR A 325 -8.32 3.27 -4.84
CA THR A 325 -9.32 3.05 -5.88
C THR A 325 -9.54 4.34 -6.64
N ARG A 326 -9.58 4.29 -7.98
CA ARG A 326 -9.74 5.50 -8.79
C ARG A 326 -11.05 5.45 -9.56
N ASN A 327 -11.88 6.48 -9.41
CA ASN A 327 -12.92 6.77 -10.39
C ASN A 327 -12.35 7.59 -11.54
N GLY A 328 -13.05 7.52 -12.64
CA GLY A 328 -12.88 8.38 -13.77
C GLY A 328 -13.05 9.85 -13.47
N VAL A 329 -12.28 10.65 -14.19
CA VAL A 329 -12.49 12.09 -14.24
C VAL A 329 -13.78 12.38 -15.03
N GLY A 330 -14.80 12.95 -14.38
CA GLY A 330 -16.05 13.36 -15.02
C GLY A 330 -17.21 13.58 -14.02
N SER A 331 -18.16 14.45 -14.37
CA SER A 331 -19.29 14.85 -13.49
C SER A 331 -20.34 13.77 -13.21
N ALA A 332 -20.16 12.57 -13.78
CA ALA A 332 -21.02 11.39 -13.59
C ALA A 332 -20.20 10.16 -13.17
N ALA A 333 -19.11 10.36 -12.41
CA ALA A 333 -18.27 9.27 -11.93
C ALA A 333 -19.11 8.26 -11.13
N ARG A 334 -19.17 7.01 -11.62
CA ARG A 334 -19.80 5.89 -10.91
C ARG A 334 -19.03 5.61 -9.64
N ALA A 335 -19.74 5.26 -8.56
CA ALA A 335 -19.13 4.68 -7.38
C ALA A 335 -18.32 3.43 -7.77
N ALA A 336 -17.08 3.34 -7.29
CA ALA A 336 -16.22 2.19 -7.51
C ALA A 336 -15.86 1.55 -6.19
N GLN A 337 -16.04 0.25 -6.10
CA GLN A 337 -15.55 -0.55 -5.00
C GLN A 337 -14.35 -1.35 -5.49
N GLY A 338 -13.17 -1.00 -5.01
CA GLY A 338 -11.96 -1.77 -5.30
C GLY A 338 -11.51 -2.53 -4.08
N THR A 339 -11.08 -3.78 -4.29
CA THR A 339 -10.50 -4.61 -3.24
C THR A 339 -9.00 -4.77 -3.47
N LEU A 340 -8.19 -4.42 -2.46
CA LEU A 340 -6.79 -4.76 -2.39
C LEU A 340 -6.63 -6.04 -1.58
N THR A 341 -6.19 -7.12 -2.23
CA THR A 341 -5.89 -8.39 -1.55
C THR A 341 -4.38 -8.53 -1.35
N LEU A 342 -3.96 -8.70 -0.09
CA LEU A 342 -2.58 -8.95 0.33
C LEU A 342 -2.42 -10.45 0.60
N SER A 343 -1.71 -11.20 -0.24
CA SER A 343 -1.82 -12.67 -0.25
C SER A 343 -0.51 -13.46 -0.24
N ALA A 344 0.61 -12.88 0.19
CA ALA A 344 1.87 -13.63 0.22
C ALA A 344 1.79 -14.88 1.11
N ALA A 345 2.34 -15.98 0.60
CA ALA A 345 2.45 -17.25 1.33
C ALA A 345 3.45 -17.18 2.51
N SER A 346 4.40 -16.25 2.48
CA SER A 346 5.39 -16.04 3.54
C SER A 346 6.00 -14.64 3.46
N GLY A 347 6.79 -14.28 4.47
CA GLY A 347 7.46 -12.98 4.57
C GLY A 347 6.76 -12.00 5.50
N SER A 348 7.41 -10.86 5.72
CA SER A 348 6.90 -9.73 6.48
C SER A 348 7.12 -8.46 5.68
N TYR A 349 6.06 -7.69 5.46
CA TYR A 349 6.06 -6.50 4.63
C TYR A 349 5.60 -5.31 5.46
N THR A 350 6.25 -4.16 5.30
CA THR A 350 5.94 -2.94 6.04
C THR A 350 5.70 -1.79 5.09
N TYR A 351 4.52 -1.18 5.17
CA TYR A 351 4.11 -0.08 4.31
C TYR A 351 3.74 1.16 5.13
N GLY A 352 4.49 2.23 4.92
CA GLY A 352 4.31 3.53 5.58
C GLY A 352 3.61 4.59 4.73
N GLY A 353 3.16 4.25 3.52
CA GLY A 353 2.32 5.14 2.72
C GLY A 353 0.85 5.07 3.13
N THR A 354 -0.01 5.67 2.32
CA THR A 354 -1.46 5.76 2.58
C THR A 354 -2.23 4.79 1.68
N LEU A 355 -3.15 4.06 2.29
CA LEU A 355 -4.27 3.40 1.61
C LEU A 355 -5.49 4.35 1.69
N ALA A 356 -6.08 4.69 0.54
CA ALA A 356 -7.15 5.68 0.48
C ALA A 356 -8.25 5.31 -0.52
N ASP A 357 -9.43 5.88 -0.30
CA ASP A 357 -10.40 6.06 -1.37
C ASP A 357 -9.88 7.15 -2.29
N GLY A 358 -9.77 6.90 -3.59
CA GLY A 358 -9.10 7.85 -4.48
C GLY A 358 -10.00 8.96 -5.02
N SER A 359 -11.33 8.80 -4.99
CA SER A 359 -12.27 9.83 -5.45
C SER A 359 -13.61 9.72 -4.75
N GLU A 360 -14.40 10.79 -4.78
CA GLU A 360 -15.71 10.84 -4.16
C GLU A 360 -16.62 9.70 -4.66
N GLY A 361 -17.22 8.96 -3.73
CA GLY A 361 -18.02 7.78 -4.01
C GLY A 361 -17.23 6.51 -4.36
N SER A 362 -15.90 6.55 -4.46
CA SER A 362 -15.08 5.33 -4.46
C SER A 362 -14.89 4.81 -3.04
N THR A 363 -14.71 3.50 -2.93
CA THR A 363 -14.38 2.83 -1.68
C THR A 363 -13.27 1.81 -1.95
N LEU A 364 -12.20 1.87 -1.16
CA LEU A 364 -11.18 0.84 -1.08
C LEU A 364 -11.49 -0.09 0.10
N ALA A 365 -11.58 -1.40 -0.17
CA ALA A 365 -11.59 -2.45 0.83
C ALA A 365 -10.23 -3.17 0.84
N VAL A 366 -9.83 -3.69 2.00
CA VAL A 366 -8.57 -4.42 2.17
C VAL A 366 -8.86 -5.83 2.63
N VAL A 367 -8.26 -6.82 1.96
CA VAL A 367 -8.28 -8.23 2.38
C VAL A 367 -6.87 -8.69 2.65
N LYS A 368 -6.60 -9.20 3.85
CA LYS A 368 -5.36 -9.89 4.20
C LYS A 368 -5.59 -11.40 4.18
N SER A 369 -4.87 -12.07 3.28
CA SER A 369 -4.83 -13.52 3.14
C SER A 369 -3.39 -14.02 3.04
N GLY A 370 -3.20 -15.34 2.94
CA GLY A 370 -1.87 -15.97 2.98
C GLY A 370 -1.20 -15.89 4.36
N ALA A 371 -0.18 -16.72 4.60
CA ALA A 371 0.42 -16.86 5.91
C ALA A 371 1.45 -15.76 6.29
N SER A 372 1.67 -14.79 5.40
CA SER A 372 2.59 -13.66 5.63
C SER A 372 2.10 -12.65 6.68
N THR A 373 3.01 -11.76 7.08
CA THR A 373 2.74 -10.56 7.86
C THR A 373 2.69 -9.31 6.98
N GLN A 374 1.65 -8.49 7.12
CA GLN A 374 1.62 -7.11 6.62
C GLN A 374 1.52 -6.15 7.81
N ILE A 375 2.41 -5.16 7.85
CA ILE A 375 2.42 -4.07 8.83
C ILE A 375 2.11 -2.77 8.10
N LEU A 376 1.11 -2.03 8.58
CA LEU A 376 0.75 -0.70 8.10
C LEU A 376 1.20 0.35 9.12
N THR A 377 2.10 1.23 8.71
CA THR A 377 2.67 2.28 9.57
C THR A 377 2.28 3.68 9.13
N GLY A 378 1.55 3.80 8.02
CA GLY A 378 1.04 5.06 7.52
C GLY A 378 -0.38 5.34 8.01
N THR A 379 -0.81 6.60 7.88
CA THR A 379 -2.19 7.01 8.12
C THR A 379 -3.04 6.63 6.91
N ASN A 380 -3.89 5.62 7.08
CA ASN A 380 -4.83 5.18 6.06
C ASN A 380 -6.18 5.88 6.24
N THR A 381 -6.88 6.10 5.12
CA THR A 381 -8.12 6.88 5.06
C THR A 381 -9.19 6.21 4.19
N TYR A 382 -9.01 4.93 3.85
CA TYR A 382 -10.04 4.19 3.12
C TYR A 382 -11.24 3.92 4.01
N THR A 383 -12.43 3.97 3.41
CA THR A 383 -13.70 3.80 4.13
C THR A 383 -14.26 2.39 4.04
N GLY A 384 -13.73 1.55 3.13
CA GLY A 384 -14.17 0.15 3.01
C GLY A 384 -13.67 -0.71 4.17
N GLY A 385 -14.31 -1.86 4.34
CA GLY A 385 -13.95 -2.79 5.40
C GLY A 385 -12.55 -3.40 5.22
N THR A 386 -11.97 -3.80 6.35
CA THR A 386 -10.74 -4.60 6.41
C THR A 386 -11.11 -6.03 6.79
N VAL A 387 -10.74 -7.01 5.97
CA VAL A 387 -10.97 -8.43 6.24
C VAL A 387 -9.63 -9.13 6.41
N VAL A 388 -9.45 -9.85 7.52
CA VAL A 388 -8.24 -10.63 7.81
C VAL A 388 -8.62 -12.12 7.83
N GLU A 389 -8.42 -12.76 6.69
CA GLU A 389 -8.77 -14.18 6.48
C GLU A 389 -7.71 -15.11 7.09
N THR A 390 -6.42 -14.81 6.82
CA THR A 390 -5.27 -15.61 7.26
C THR A 390 -4.00 -14.77 7.41
N GLY A 391 -3.03 -15.30 8.17
CA GLY A 391 -1.76 -14.64 8.44
C GLY A 391 -1.87 -13.55 9.49
N LEU A 392 -1.00 -12.54 9.40
CA LEU A 392 -0.93 -11.43 10.37
C LEU A 392 -1.11 -10.08 9.67
N LEU A 393 -2.07 -9.28 10.16
CA LEU A 393 -2.19 -7.85 9.82
C LEU A 393 -1.88 -7.02 11.07
N ALA A 394 -1.00 -6.03 10.95
CA ALA A 394 -0.56 -5.20 12.07
C ALA A 394 -0.57 -3.71 11.76
N THR A 395 -0.69 -2.92 12.80
CA THR A 395 -0.29 -1.50 12.84
C THR A 395 0.93 -1.34 13.75
N ASP A 396 1.71 -0.28 13.54
CA ASP A 396 2.73 0.16 14.49
C ASP A 396 2.15 1.19 15.48
N ASP A 397 3.01 2.02 16.07
CA ASP A 397 2.64 3.06 17.02
C ASP A 397 1.86 4.24 16.38
N THR A 398 1.72 4.28 15.04
CA THR A 398 1.11 5.40 14.31
C THR A 398 0.10 5.02 13.22
N GLY A 399 0.16 3.80 12.70
CA GLY A 399 -0.69 3.33 11.61
C GLY A 399 -2.12 2.98 12.04
N ASN A 400 -3.02 2.86 11.06
CA ASN A 400 -4.42 2.47 11.27
C ASN A 400 -4.96 1.55 10.15
N PHE A 401 -6.17 1.01 10.33
CA PHE A 401 -6.87 0.19 9.33
C PHE A 401 -8.01 0.95 8.61
N GLY A 402 -7.83 2.25 8.37
CA GLY A 402 -8.86 3.09 7.78
C GLY A 402 -10.04 3.32 8.73
N THR A 403 -11.21 3.61 8.17
CA THR A 403 -12.43 3.94 8.96
C THR A 403 -13.55 2.91 8.85
N GLY A 404 -13.40 1.90 7.99
CA GLY A 404 -14.37 0.83 7.84
C GLY A 404 -14.26 -0.22 8.94
N ASP A 405 -15.27 -1.09 9.02
CA ASP A 405 -15.29 -2.22 9.96
C ASP A 405 -14.11 -3.18 9.71
N VAL A 406 -13.67 -3.86 10.77
CA VAL A 406 -12.59 -4.84 10.72
C VAL A 406 -13.13 -6.21 11.05
N HIS A 407 -12.98 -7.18 10.15
CA HIS A 407 -13.34 -8.58 10.36
C HIS A 407 -12.07 -9.43 10.46
N VAL A 408 -11.98 -10.24 11.51
CA VAL A 408 -10.88 -11.19 11.73
C VAL A 408 -11.45 -12.59 11.78
N PHE A 409 -10.96 -13.47 10.91
CA PHE A 409 -11.35 -14.88 10.89
C PHE A 409 -10.27 -15.72 11.61
N ALA A 410 -9.74 -16.77 10.98
CA ALA A 410 -8.66 -17.60 11.51
C ALA A 410 -7.28 -16.95 11.31
N ALA A 411 -7.12 -15.72 11.81
CA ALA A 411 -5.96 -14.88 11.59
C ALA A 411 -5.51 -14.12 12.84
N THR A 412 -4.36 -13.46 12.74
CA THR A 412 -3.84 -12.57 13.79
C THR A 412 -3.98 -11.11 13.39
N LEU A 413 -4.62 -10.31 14.24
CA LEU A 413 -4.66 -8.86 14.16
C LEU A 413 -3.79 -8.27 15.29
N THR A 414 -2.85 -7.38 14.97
CA THR A 414 -2.06 -6.65 15.98
C THR A 414 -2.34 -5.17 15.92
N LEU A 415 -2.76 -4.62 17.06
CA LEU A 415 -3.08 -3.23 17.27
C LEU A 415 -1.90 -2.59 17.98
N GLY A 416 -1.21 -1.68 17.31
CA GLY A 416 -0.01 -1.02 17.84
C GLY A 416 -0.28 0.31 18.54
N ASN A 417 -1.49 0.86 18.43
CA ASN A 417 -1.82 2.16 19.04
C ASN A 417 -3.33 2.36 19.27
N ALA A 418 -3.66 3.48 19.93
CA ALA A 418 -5.04 3.87 20.28
C ALA A 418 -5.91 4.35 19.10
N THR A 419 -5.35 4.41 17.90
CA THR A 419 -6.03 4.80 16.64
C THR A 419 -5.95 3.70 15.57
N SER A 420 -5.47 2.50 15.93
CA SER A 420 -5.33 1.38 14.99
C SER A 420 -6.65 1.02 14.31
N ILE A 421 -7.78 1.17 15.01
CA ILE A 421 -9.15 1.05 14.49
C ILE A 421 -9.88 2.37 14.75
N ALA A 422 -10.75 2.79 13.84
CA ALA A 422 -11.54 4.00 14.02
C ALA A 422 -12.59 3.85 15.13
N ASP A 423 -12.89 4.96 15.82
CA ASP A 423 -13.83 5.02 16.95
C ASP A 423 -15.28 4.74 16.56
N THR A 424 -15.63 4.87 15.29
CA THR A 424 -16.95 4.51 14.75
C THR A 424 -17.02 3.08 14.21
N ALA A 425 -15.89 2.39 14.05
CA ALA A 425 -15.84 1.08 13.41
C ALA A 425 -16.19 -0.05 14.37
N THR A 426 -16.74 -1.13 13.82
CA THR A 426 -16.96 -2.38 14.54
C THR A 426 -15.78 -3.32 14.33
N LEU A 427 -15.30 -3.95 15.41
CA LEU A 427 -14.37 -5.07 15.34
C LEU A 427 -15.16 -6.38 15.44
N PHE A 428 -15.16 -7.13 14.35
CA PHE A 428 -15.70 -8.47 14.24
C PHE A 428 -14.59 -9.52 14.34
N PHE A 429 -14.83 -10.59 15.09
CA PHE A 429 -13.87 -11.69 15.24
C PHE A 429 -14.54 -13.05 15.37
N SER A 430 -13.80 -14.13 15.12
CA SER A 430 -14.22 -15.51 15.36
C SER A 430 -13.55 -16.12 16.60
N ASP A 431 -14.06 -17.27 17.07
CA ASP A 431 -13.46 -18.01 18.19
C ASP A 431 -12.01 -18.48 17.93
N THR A 432 -11.58 -18.44 16.67
CA THR A 432 -10.24 -18.83 16.19
C THR A 432 -9.32 -17.64 15.91
N SER A 433 -9.80 -16.41 16.08
CA SER A 433 -9.00 -15.20 15.90
C SER A 433 -7.96 -15.05 17.01
N THR A 434 -6.88 -14.33 16.72
CA THR A 434 -5.93 -13.82 17.72
C THR A 434 -5.83 -12.31 17.56
N ILE A 435 -6.18 -11.56 18.61
CA ILE A 435 -6.16 -10.09 18.62
C ILE A 435 -5.16 -9.65 19.69
N ASN A 436 -4.10 -8.97 19.25
CA ASN A 436 -3.05 -8.46 20.14
C ASN A 436 -3.24 -6.96 20.36
N LEU A 437 -3.53 -6.58 21.60
CA LEU A 437 -3.58 -5.20 22.10
C LEU A 437 -2.16 -4.74 22.49
N SER A 438 -1.29 -4.63 21.49
CA SER A 438 0.15 -4.39 21.64
C SER A 438 0.49 -2.90 21.80
N PHE A 439 -0.22 -2.21 22.67
CA PHE A 439 -0.01 -0.79 22.98
C PHE A 439 -0.20 -0.54 24.47
N THR A 440 0.31 0.60 24.96
CA THR A 440 0.10 1.04 26.35
C THR A 440 -0.33 2.50 26.39
N GLY A 441 -0.88 2.95 27.51
CA GLY A 441 -1.34 4.33 27.67
C GLY A 441 -2.81 4.50 27.30
N THR A 442 -3.11 5.39 26.35
CA THR A 442 -4.48 5.72 25.94
C THR A 442 -5.20 4.48 25.42
N ALA A 443 -6.45 4.29 25.84
CA ALA A 443 -7.29 3.20 25.35
C ALA A 443 -7.65 3.40 23.87
N LEU A 444 -7.68 2.30 23.11
CA LEU A 444 -8.28 2.28 21.78
C LEU A 444 -9.80 2.26 21.93
N MET A 445 -10.50 3.24 21.35
CA MET A 445 -11.97 3.26 21.34
C MET A 445 -12.48 2.72 20.01
N ILE A 446 -13.52 1.87 20.06
CA ILE A 446 -14.22 1.33 18.88
C ILE A 446 -15.74 1.42 19.08
N GLY A 447 -16.48 1.44 17.98
CA GLY A 447 -17.93 1.60 18.01
C GLY A 447 -18.64 0.37 18.59
N ALA A 448 -18.21 -0.82 18.20
CA ALA A 448 -18.73 -2.08 18.71
C ALA A 448 -17.69 -3.20 18.63
N LEU A 449 -17.87 -4.23 19.46
CA LEU A 449 -17.04 -5.44 19.47
C LEU A 449 -17.95 -6.67 19.44
N THR A 450 -17.87 -7.46 18.37
CA THR A 450 -18.79 -8.57 18.13
C THR A 450 -18.03 -9.85 17.77
N ASN A 451 -18.36 -10.93 18.47
CA ASN A 451 -17.94 -12.27 18.07
C ASN A 451 -18.94 -12.80 17.04
N GLU A 452 -18.52 -12.98 15.79
CA GLU A 452 -19.37 -13.46 14.70
C GLU A 452 -19.74 -14.95 14.83
N THR A 453 -18.94 -15.73 15.56
CA THR A 453 -19.21 -17.17 15.76
C THR A 453 -20.36 -17.38 16.75
N SER A 454 -20.40 -16.61 17.84
CA SER A 454 -21.45 -16.71 18.86
C SER A 454 -22.57 -15.68 18.71
N GLY A 455 -22.36 -14.62 17.92
CA GLY A 455 -23.25 -13.45 17.84
C GLY A 455 -23.22 -12.55 19.08
N ALA A 456 -22.36 -12.85 20.07
CA ALA A 456 -22.24 -12.05 21.28
C ALA A 456 -21.54 -10.72 20.99
N SER A 457 -22.01 -9.64 21.62
CA SER A 457 -21.37 -8.32 21.55
C SER A 457 -21.03 -7.83 22.96
N ALA A 458 -19.88 -7.16 23.10
CA ALA A 458 -19.52 -6.51 24.35
C ALA A 458 -20.45 -5.31 24.59
N ALA A 459 -20.79 -5.06 25.86
CA ALA A 459 -21.46 -3.83 26.25
C ALA A 459 -20.50 -2.64 26.19
N ASP A 460 -21.05 -1.43 26.26
CA ASP A 460 -20.24 -0.22 26.38
C ASP A 460 -19.37 -0.27 27.64
N GLY A 461 -18.07 0.02 27.50
CA GLY A 461 -17.15 -0.07 28.63
C GLY A 461 -15.69 -0.12 28.22
N LEU A 462 -14.81 -0.18 29.24
CA LEU A 462 -13.37 -0.27 29.07
C LEU A 462 -12.88 -1.65 29.55
N TYR A 463 -12.13 -2.34 28.71
CA TYR A 463 -11.76 -3.73 28.91
C TYR A 463 -10.26 -3.98 28.75
N THR A 464 -9.74 -4.83 29.62
CA THR A 464 -8.46 -5.53 29.45
C THR A 464 -8.67 -6.79 28.60
N ALA A 465 -7.59 -7.31 28.00
CA ALA A 465 -7.62 -8.59 27.29
C ALA A 465 -8.20 -9.74 28.14
N ALA A 466 -7.85 -9.79 29.43
CA ALA A 466 -8.34 -10.80 30.36
C ALA A 466 -9.87 -10.72 30.58
N GLN A 467 -10.43 -9.50 30.67
CA GLN A 467 -11.88 -9.32 30.82
C GLN A 467 -12.63 -9.72 29.55
N LEU A 468 -12.09 -9.39 28.37
CA LEU A 468 -12.68 -9.80 27.09
C LEU A 468 -12.68 -11.32 26.94
N ASN A 469 -11.56 -11.98 27.25
CA ASN A 469 -11.47 -13.45 27.23
C ASN A 469 -12.40 -14.11 28.24
N ALA A 470 -12.60 -13.51 29.41
CA ALA A 470 -13.57 -14.01 30.39
C ALA A 470 -15.03 -13.86 29.89
N PHE A 471 -15.33 -12.78 29.15
CA PHE A 471 -16.65 -12.52 28.60
C PHE A 471 -16.98 -13.41 27.39
N PHE A 472 -16.08 -13.47 26.39
CA PHE A 472 -16.30 -14.21 25.16
C PHE A 472 -15.90 -15.70 25.26
N GLY A 473 -15.06 -16.06 26.23
CA GLY A 473 -14.44 -17.36 26.32
C GLY A 473 -13.20 -17.48 25.40
N GLY A 474 -12.26 -18.35 25.80
CA GLY A 474 -11.05 -18.63 25.01
C GLY A 474 -9.88 -17.67 25.28
N ASN A 475 -8.89 -17.69 24.38
CA ASN A 475 -7.66 -16.89 24.45
C ASN A 475 -7.54 -16.01 23.18
N ILE A 476 -8.57 -15.25 22.90
CA ILE A 476 -8.71 -14.47 21.67
C ILE A 476 -7.90 -13.17 21.78
N PHE A 477 -8.03 -12.48 22.91
CA PHE A 477 -7.37 -11.20 23.17
C PHE A 477 -6.09 -11.38 23.98
N ASN A 478 -5.03 -10.67 23.60
CA ASN A 478 -3.74 -10.71 24.28
C ASN A 478 -3.16 -9.30 24.42
N GLY A 479 -2.16 -9.13 25.30
CA GLY A 479 -1.47 -7.86 25.51
C GLY A 479 -2.06 -6.99 26.63
N ASP A 480 -1.40 -5.85 26.86
CA ASP A 480 -1.67 -4.95 27.99
C ASP A 480 -2.54 -3.74 27.62
N GLY A 481 -2.82 -3.55 26.32
CA GLY A 481 -3.65 -2.44 25.83
C GLY A 481 -5.08 -2.51 26.37
N LEU A 482 -5.68 -1.35 26.56
CA LEU A 482 -7.07 -1.19 26.98
C LEU A 482 -7.94 -0.93 25.75
N LEU A 483 -9.03 -1.69 25.62
CA LEU A 483 -10.01 -1.54 24.55
C LEU A 483 -11.32 -0.98 25.12
N GLY A 484 -11.71 0.20 24.66
CA GLY A 484 -13.00 0.81 24.92
C GLY A 484 -14.00 0.45 23.83
N VAL A 485 -15.19 0.02 24.23
CA VAL A 485 -16.32 -0.28 23.35
C VAL A 485 -17.42 0.74 23.60
N GLY A 486 -18.04 1.22 22.52
CA GLY A 486 -19.11 2.20 22.56
C GLY A 486 -18.61 3.64 22.47
N ALA A 487 -19.55 4.60 22.50
CA ALA A 487 -19.22 6.01 22.44
C ALA A 487 -18.21 6.36 23.54
N ALA A 488 -17.21 7.19 23.20
CA ALA A 488 -16.22 7.71 24.14
C ALA A 488 -16.91 8.00 25.48
N ILE A 489 -16.41 7.40 26.57
CA ILE A 489 -16.89 7.65 27.92
C ILE A 489 -16.61 9.13 28.20
N VAL A 490 -17.52 10.01 27.76
CA VAL A 490 -17.63 11.35 28.30
C VAL A 490 -17.82 11.10 29.77
N PRO A 491 -16.94 11.62 30.66
CA PRO A 491 -17.15 11.47 32.09
C PRO A 491 -18.58 11.86 32.35
N GLU A 492 -19.39 10.93 32.85
CA GLU A 492 -20.82 11.18 32.99
C GLU A 492 -21.01 12.52 33.70
N PRO A 493 -22.04 13.32 33.36
CA PRO A 493 -22.24 14.65 33.96
C PRO A 493 -22.11 14.65 35.48
N ALA A 494 -22.39 13.53 36.16
CA ALA A 494 -22.17 13.34 37.60
C ALA A 494 -20.72 13.60 38.06
N THR A 495 -19.71 13.19 37.31
CA THR A 495 -18.28 13.40 37.65
C THR A 495 -17.85 14.85 37.48
N VAL A 496 -18.30 15.51 36.41
CA VAL A 496 -18.10 16.96 36.19
C VAL A 496 -18.88 17.77 37.23
N THR A 497 -20.09 17.34 37.59
CA THR A 497 -20.92 17.99 38.62
C THR A 497 -20.35 17.79 40.01
N ALA A 498 -19.76 16.63 40.32
CA ALA A 498 -19.07 16.38 41.58
C ALA A 498 -17.81 17.24 41.71
N LEU A 499 -17.04 17.40 40.62
CA LEU A 499 -15.85 18.25 40.59
C LEU A 499 -16.22 19.74 40.73
N LEU A 500 -17.24 20.20 39.99
CA LEU A 500 -17.78 21.56 40.14
C LEU A 500 -18.38 21.80 41.53
N GLY A 501 -19.04 20.80 42.11
CA GLY A 501 -19.58 20.84 43.47
C GLY A 501 -18.48 20.95 44.54
N LEU A 502 -17.37 20.23 44.38
CA LEU A 502 -16.19 20.32 45.24
C LEU A 502 -15.52 21.70 45.16
N ILE A 503 -15.39 22.27 43.95
CA ILE A 503 -14.85 23.62 43.73
C ILE A 503 -15.75 24.67 44.38
N ALA A 504 -17.07 24.55 44.22
CA ALA A 504 -18.05 25.45 44.83
C ALA A 504 -18.03 25.36 46.37
N ALA A 505 -17.91 24.15 46.93
CA ALA A 505 -17.79 23.94 48.38
C ALA A 505 -16.50 24.55 48.95
N ALA A 506 -15.37 24.40 48.24
CA ALA A 506 -14.10 25.01 48.62
C ALA A 506 -14.16 26.55 48.60
N LEU A 507 -14.78 27.13 47.57
CA LEU A 507 -15.02 28.58 47.47
C LEU A 507 -15.96 29.10 48.57
N PHE A 508 -17.00 28.34 48.91
CA PHE A 508 -17.92 28.70 49.99
C PHE A 508 -17.22 28.66 51.36
N LEU A 509 -16.40 27.64 51.62
CA LEU A 509 -15.62 27.53 52.85
C LEU A 509 -14.56 28.64 52.95
N ALA A 510 -13.91 29.01 51.85
CA ALA A 510 -12.97 30.13 51.79
C ALA A 510 -13.66 31.48 52.11
N ARG A 511 -14.83 31.74 51.52
CA ARG A 511 -15.63 32.95 51.82
C ARG A 511 -16.15 32.99 53.25
N ARG A 512 -16.53 31.85 53.82
CA ARG A 512 -16.95 31.78 55.23
C ARG A 512 -15.80 32.10 56.18
N ARG A 513 -14.60 31.58 55.91
CA ARG A 513 -13.39 31.91 56.70
C ARG A 513 -13.03 33.39 56.63
N GLN A 514 -13.16 34.03 55.46
CA GLN A 514 -12.88 35.47 55.32
C GLN A 514 -13.86 36.35 56.10
N ARG A 515 -15.14 35.96 56.22
CA ARG A 515 -16.15 36.71 56.99
C ARG A 515 -16.04 36.53 58.50
N SER A 516 -15.34 35.50 58.99
CA SER A 516 -15.12 35.28 60.43
C SER A 516 -13.82 35.92 60.93
N ALA A 517 -13.04 36.53 60.04
CA ALA A 517 -11.77 37.22 60.35
C ALA A 517 -11.86 38.76 60.24
N SER A 518 -13.05 39.29 59.94
CA SER A 518 -13.43 40.70 59.99
C SER A 518 -14.44 40.90 61.11
#